data_AF-A0A919HVG2-F1
#
_entry.id   AF-A0A919HVG2-F1
#
_cell.length_a   1.000
_cell.length_b   1.000
_cell.length_c   1.000
_cell.angle_alpha   90.00
_cell.angle_beta   90.00
_cell.angle_gamma   90.00
#
_symmetry.space_group_name_H-M   'P 1'
#
loop_
_entity.id
_entity.type
_entity.pdbx_description
1 polymer ?
#
loop_
_entity_poly.entity_id
_entity_poly.type
_entity_poly.pdbx_seq_one_letter_code
_entity_poly.pdbx_strand_id
1 'polypeptide(L)'
;MKNAGVPLVAINTTAGTAAEMTSNAVIIDSERQVKEVIIDPNLIPDIAVDDASVMLDIPPAVTAATGMDALTHAIEAFVSVGAHPLTDANALEAIRLINLWLPKAVDDGHDLQAREQMAFGQYLAGMAFNSAGLGLVHAPPISPAPPTTCRTGYATPSCCRSSKTLTARTRWRALPAWRRRWASILAA
;
A
#
# COMPACT_ATOMS: atom_id res chain seq x y z
N MET A 1 -24.28 -5.27 11.23
CA MET A 1 -23.87 -3.88 11.53
C MET A 1 -25.09 -3.17 12.10
N LYS A 2 -24.98 -2.43 13.22
CA LYS A 2 -26.16 -1.81 13.89
C LYS A 2 -26.50 -0.43 13.33
N ASN A 3 -25.50 0.33 12.89
CA ASN A 3 -25.66 1.59 12.16
C ASN A 3 -24.76 1.49 10.92
N ALA A 4 -25.31 1.74 9.73
CA ALA A 4 -24.52 1.81 8.51
C ALA A 4 -23.79 3.16 8.41
N GLY A 5 -22.65 3.17 7.71
CA GLY A 5 -21.97 4.41 7.33
C GLY A 5 -22.84 5.29 6.41
N VAL A 6 -22.46 6.56 6.27
CA VAL A 6 -23.05 7.41 5.22
C VAL A 6 -22.60 6.90 3.85
N PRO A 7 -23.44 6.99 2.80
CA PRO A 7 -23.04 6.59 1.46
C PRO A 7 -21.75 7.28 1.03
N LEU A 8 -20.75 6.51 0.61
CA LEU A 8 -19.40 6.99 0.30
C LEU A 8 -18.95 6.51 -1.09
N VAL A 9 -18.62 7.47 -1.95
CA VAL A 9 -17.97 7.25 -3.24
C VAL A 9 -16.54 7.75 -3.15
N ALA A 10 -15.56 6.86 -3.32
CA ALA A 10 -14.14 7.18 -3.25
C ALA A 10 -13.53 7.15 -4.66
N ILE A 11 -13.07 8.32 -5.12
CA ILE A 11 -12.31 8.46 -6.37
C ILE A 11 -10.84 8.45 -6.00
N ASN A 12 -10.14 7.37 -6.36
CA ASN A 12 -8.72 7.26 -6.10
C ASN A 12 -7.92 8.03 -7.14
N THR A 13 -6.97 8.83 -6.68
CA THR A 13 -6.12 9.68 -7.52
C THR A 13 -4.65 9.31 -7.41
N THR A 14 -4.30 8.24 -6.69
CA THR A 14 -2.91 7.78 -6.55
C THR A 14 -2.81 6.26 -6.60
N ALA A 15 -1.85 5.74 -7.35
CA ALA A 15 -1.61 4.30 -7.37
C ALA A 15 -0.74 3.87 -6.17
N GLY A 16 -1.36 3.66 -4.99
CA GLY A 16 -0.61 3.35 -3.77
C GLY A 16 -1.41 2.79 -2.59
N THR A 17 -2.29 3.62 -2.02
CA THR A 17 -2.85 3.37 -0.67
C THR A 17 -3.94 2.31 -0.64
N ALA A 18 -4.66 2.13 -1.75
CA ALA A 18 -5.90 1.39 -1.85
C ALA A 18 -6.97 1.81 -0.82
N ALA A 19 -6.91 3.05 -0.32
CA ALA A 19 -7.80 3.52 0.73
C ALA A 19 -9.28 3.51 0.30
N GLU A 20 -9.54 3.64 -1.00
CA GLU A 20 -10.86 3.62 -1.64
C GLU A 20 -11.62 2.29 -1.49
N MET A 21 -10.98 1.22 -1.00
CA MET A 21 -11.62 -0.09 -0.85
C MET A 21 -11.43 -0.74 0.53
N THR A 22 -10.71 -0.08 1.44
CA THR A 22 -10.33 -0.69 2.73
C THR A 22 -11.26 -0.30 3.87
N SER A 23 -11.29 -1.12 4.92
CA SER A 23 -12.02 -0.84 6.17
C SER A 23 -11.18 -0.07 7.20
N ASN A 24 -10.04 0.50 6.78
CA ASN A 24 -9.07 1.14 7.66
C ASN A 24 -9.10 2.65 7.48
N ALA A 25 -9.29 3.38 8.56
CA ALA A 25 -9.05 4.82 8.61
C ALA A 25 -7.86 5.11 9.53
N VAL A 26 -6.93 5.91 9.03
CA VAL A 26 -5.74 6.31 9.76
C VAL A 26 -5.83 7.81 10.05
N ILE A 27 -5.94 8.16 11.32
CA ILE A 27 -6.09 9.55 11.76
C ILE A 27 -4.92 9.92 12.66
N ILE A 28 -4.37 11.11 12.47
CA ILE A 28 -3.31 11.64 13.34
C ILE A 28 -3.97 12.52 14.40
N ASP A 29 -3.85 12.13 15.66
CA ASP A 29 -4.13 13.00 16.80
C ASP A 29 -2.93 13.94 16.96
N SER A 30 -3.13 15.21 16.57
CA SER A 30 -2.08 16.24 16.63
C SER A 30 -1.78 16.72 18.04
N GLU A 31 -2.68 16.54 19.01
CA GLU A 31 -2.41 16.90 20.41
C GLU A 31 -1.54 15.83 21.07
N ARG A 32 -1.90 14.56 20.86
CA ARG A 32 -1.20 13.41 21.43
C ARG A 32 0.02 12.98 20.61
N GLN A 33 0.15 13.49 19.38
CA GLN A 33 1.18 13.09 18.41
C GLN A 33 1.17 11.58 18.14
N VAL A 34 -0.03 10.98 18.12
CA VAL A 34 -0.24 9.54 17.89
C VAL A 34 -0.98 9.34 16.58
N LYS A 35 -0.54 8.32 15.83
CA LYS A 35 -1.24 7.81 14.65
C LYS A 35 -2.21 6.73 15.11
N GLU A 36 -3.51 7.04 15.12
CA GLU A 36 -4.56 6.10 15.47
C GLU A 36 -5.08 5.38 14.21
N VAL A 37 -5.37 4.09 14.33
CA VAL A 37 -5.91 3.25 13.26
C VAL A 37 -7.28 2.75 13.70
N ILE A 38 -8.31 3.14 12.96
CA ILE A 38 -9.69 2.72 13.16
C ILE A 38 -9.99 1.66 12.11
N ILE A 39 -10.45 0.49 12.55
CA ILE A 39 -10.84 -0.61 11.67
C ILE A 39 -12.33 -0.86 11.88
N ASP A 40 -13.14 -0.52 10.89
CA ASP A 40 -14.59 -0.70 10.92
C ASP A 40 -15.09 -1.03 9.51
N PRO A 41 -15.84 -2.14 9.31
CA PRO A 41 -16.46 -2.45 8.02
C PRO A 41 -17.35 -1.34 7.44
N ASN A 42 -17.91 -0.46 8.28
CA ASN A 42 -18.71 0.68 7.84
C ASN A 42 -17.88 1.79 7.15
N LEU A 43 -16.55 1.68 7.16
CA LEU A 43 -15.65 2.61 6.46
C LEU A 43 -15.40 2.22 5.00
N ILE A 44 -15.75 1.00 4.60
CA ILE A 44 -15.59 0.55 3.22
C ILE A 44 -16.49 1.40 2.32
N PRO A 45 -15.95 2.11 1.31
CA PRO A 45 -16.77 2.88 0.38
C PRO A 45 -17.76 2.00 -0.39
N ASP A 46 -18.95 2.52 -0.68
CA ASP A 46 -19.96 1.83 -1.49
C ASP A 46 -19.52 1.71 -2.95
N ILE A 47 -18.79 2.72 -3.44
CA ILE A 47 -18.25 2.77 -4.80
C ILE A 47 -16.80 3.24 -4.74
N ALA A 48 -15.90 2.44 -5.29
CA ALA A 48 -14.52 2.81 -5.57
C ALA A 48 -14.35 3.09 -7.07
N VAL A 49 -13.69 4.19 -7.42
CA VAL A 49 -13.39 4.57 -8.80
C VAL A 49 -11.89 4.76 -8.95
N ASP A 50 -11.28 3.87 -9.73
CA ASP A 50 -9.87 3.92 -10.14
C ASP A 50 -9.79 4.26 -11.63
N ASP A 51 -9.71 5.56 -11.94
CA ASP A 51 -9.51 6.06 -13.31
C ASP A 51 -8.07 6.51 -13.50
N ALA A 52 -7.32 5.82 -14.37
CA ALA A 52 -5.93 6.16 -14.65
C ALA A 52 -5.75 7.57 -15.26
N SER A 53 -6.79 8.11 -15.92
CA SER A 53 -6.73 9.45 -16.54
C SER A 53 -6.59 10.57 -15.51
N VAL A 54 -7.07 10.37 -14.27
CA VAL A 54 -6.91 11.34 -13.18
C VAL A 54 -5.57 11.19 -12.44
N MET A 55 -4.71 10.26 -12.88
CA MET A 55 -3.40 9.98 -12.29
C MET A 55 -2.20 10.46 -13.15
N LEU A 56 -2.46 11.05 -14.32
CA LEU A 56 -1.40 11.40 -15.30
C LEU A 56 -0.44 12.47 -14.76
N ASP A 57 -0.95 13.46 -14.02
CA ASP A 57 -0.19 14.62 -13.53
C ASP A 57 0.57 14.36 -12.21
N ILE A 58 0.57 13.12 -11.71
CA ILE A 58 1.30 12.79 -10.47
C ILE A 58 2.81 12.90 -10.73
N PRO A 59 3.57 13.72 -9.96
CA PRO A 59 5.01 13.87 -10.14
C PRO A 59 5.76 12.55 -9.99
N PRO A 60 6.87 12.32 -10.73
CA PRO A 60 7.64 11.08 -10.67
C PRO A 60 8.04 10.64 -9.27
N ALA A 61 8.43 11.59 -8.41
CA ALA A 61 8.80 11.29 -7.02
C ALA A 61 7.62 10.76 -6.19
N VAL A 62 6.40 11.26 -6.43
CA VAL A 62 5.19 10.78 -5.77
C VAL A 62 4.79 9.42 -6.34
N THR A 63 4.81 9.26 -7.67
CA THR A 63 4.54 7.98 -8.35
C THR A 63 5.45 6.86 -7.83
N ALA A 64 6.76 7.13 -7.74
CA ALA A 64 7.73 6.16 -7.22
C ALA A 64 7.42 5.79 -5.78
N ALA A 65 7.12 6.79 -4.96
CA ALA A 65 6.84 6.56 -3.55
C ALA A 65 5.54 5.74 -3.40
N THR A 66 4.43 6.13 -4.05
CA THR A 66 3.13 5.47 -3.90
C THR A 66 3.14 4.06 -4.47
N GLY A 67 3.83 3.85 -5.59
CA GLY A 67 4.03 2.51 -6.15
C GLY A 67 4.83 1.60 -5.22
N MET A 68 5.84 2.13 -4.51
CA MET A 68 6.57 1.37 -3.49
C MET A 68 5.72 1.07 -2.25
N ASP A 69 4.75 1.93 -1.92
CA ASP A 69 3.77 1.67 -0.86
C ASP A 69 2.87 0.48 -1.24
N ALA A 70 2.30 0.50 -2.45
CA ALA A 70 1.53 -0.62 -3.00
C ALA A 70 2.34 -1.93 -3.07
N LEU A 71 3.61 -1.87 -3.48
CA LEU A 71 4.48 -3.04 -3.50
C LEU A 71 4.70 -3.59 -2.09
N THR A 72 4.89 -2.69 -1.12
CA THR A 72 5.04 -3.07 0.29
C THR A 72 3.76 -3.72 0.81
N HIS A 73 2.58 -3.17 0.48
CA HIS A 73 1.30 -3.76 0.82
C HIS A 73 1.19 -5.20 0.30
N ALA A 74 1.51 -5.42 -0.98
CA ALA A 74 1.43 -6.74 -1.59
C ALA A 74 2.40 -7.74 -0.94
N ILE A 75 3.67 -7.34 -0.73
CA ILE A 75 4.68 -8.19 -0.08
C ILE A 75 4.27 -8.53 1.35
N GLU A 76 3.86 -7.54 2.15
CA GLU A 76 3.49 -7.76 3.55
C GLU A 76 2.21 -8.59 3.68
N ALA A 77 1.21 -8.38 2.81
CA ALA A 77 0.02 -9.21 2.76
C ALA A 77 0.37 -10.67 2.41
N PHE A 78 1.24 -10.88 1.42
CA PHE A 78 1.67 -12.21 1.00
C PHE A 78 2.44 -12.95 2.09
N VAL A 79 3.15 -12.25 2.96
CA VAL A 79 3.88 -12.89 4.06
C VAL A 79 3.16 -12.76 5.39
N SER A 80 1.94 -12.22 5.43
CA SER A 80 1.18 -12.05 6.67
C SER A 80 0.78 -13.40 7.28
N VAL A 81 0.56 -13.40 8.60
CA VAL A 81 -0.04 -14.52 9.32
C VAL A 81 -1.48 -14.78 8.86
N GLY A 82 -2.18 -13.73 8.39
CA GLY A 82 -3.52 -13.82 7.83
C GLY A 82 -3.59 -14.22 6.36
N ALA A 83 -2.45 -14.55 5.72
CA ALA A 83 -2.42 -14.88 4.31
C ALA A 83 -3.16 -16.19 3.99
N HIS A 84 -3.95 -16.18 2.93
CA HIS A 84 -4.71 -17.33 2.41
C HIS A 84 -4.71 -17.33 0.87
N PRO A 85 -5.16 -18.40 0.18
CA PRO A 85 -4.96 -18.53 -1.27
C PRO A 85 -5.51 -17.38 -2.12
N LEU A 86 -6.60 -16.72 -1.70
CA LEU A 86 -7.16 -15.56 -2.40
C LEU A 86 -6.29 -14.31 -2.26
N THR A 87 -5.79 -14.03 -1.05
CA THR A 87 -4.87 -12.90 -0.84
C THR A 87 -3.53 -13.16 -1.51
N ASP A 88 -3.10 -14.43 -1.55
CA ASP A 88 -1.86 -14.84 -2.22
C ASP A 88 -1.90 -14.59 -3.72
N ALA A 89 -3.01 -14.94 -4.39
CA ALA A 89 -3.20 -14.67 -5.81
C ALA A 89 -3.18 -13.17 -6.11
N ASN A 90 -3.92 -12.37 -5.32
CA ASN A 90 -3.97 -10.92 -5.49
C ASN A 90 -2.61 -10.26 -5.25
N ALA A 91 -1.91 -10.67 -4.18
CA ALA A 91 -0.62 -10.10 -3.83
C ALA A 91 0.47 -10.44 -4.87
N LEU A 92 0.51 -11.67 -5.38
CA LEU A 92 1.49 -12.05 -6.40
C LEU A 92 1.24 -11.32 -7.72
N GLU A 93 -0.01 -11.17 -8.14
CA GLU A 93 -0.34 -10.39 -9.34
C GLU A 93 -0.04 -8.90 -9.15
N ALA A 94 -0.33 -8.34 -7.97
CA ALA A 94 0.06 -6.97 -7.63
C ALA A 94 1.58 -6.78 -7.70
N ILE A 95 2.38 -7.69 -7.13
CA ILE A 95 3.84 -7.65 -7.21
C ILE A 95 4.30 -7.65 -8.67
N ARG A 96 3.78 -8.57 -9.49
CA ARG A 96 4.13 -8.70 -10.91
C ARG A 96 3.84 -7.42 -11.69
N LEU A 97 2.63 -6.85 -11.52
CA LEU A 97 2.22 -5.62 -12.19
C LEU A 97 3.08 -4.44 -11.75
N ILE A 98 3.24 -4.23 -10.44
CA ILE A 98 3.98 -3.10 -9.91
C ILE A 98 5.46 -3.17 -10.31
N ASN A 99 6.09 -4.35 -10.25
CA ASN A 99 7.47 -4.53 -10.66
C ASN A 99 7.69 -4.20 -12.16
N LEU A 100 6.74 -4.58 -13.01
CA LEU A 100 6.82 -4.36 -14.45
C LEU A 100 6.51 -2.91 -14.88
N TRP A 101 5.54 -2.26 -14.22
CA TRP A 101 4.96 -1.00 -14.69
C TRP A 101 5.37 0.23 -13.89
N LEU A 102 5.79 0.08 -12.63
CA LEU A 102 6.24 1.22 -11.82
C LEU A 102 7.41 1.98 -12.45
N PRO A 103 8.49 1.33 -12.96
CA PRO A 103 9.58 2.05 -13.58
C PRO A 103 9.13 2.88 -14.78
N LYS A 104 8.18 2.36 -15.58
CA LYS A 104 7.63 3.05 -16.75
C LYS A 104 6.77 4.25 -16.36
N ALA A 105 5.90 4.09 -15.37
CA ALA A 105 5.05 5.19 -14.86
C ALA A 105 5.86 6.30 -14.18
N VAL A 106 7.05 6.00 -13.67
CA VAL A 106 7.98 6.98 -13.10
C VAL A 106 8.77 7.71 -14.19
N ASP A 107 9.18 6.99 -15.24
CA ASP A 107 9.93 7.54 -16.37
C ASP A 107 9.04 8.43 -17.25
N ASP A 108 7.84 7.97 -17.58
CA ASP A 108 6.81 8.72 -18.29
C ASP A 108 5.47 8.69 -17.53
N GLY A 109 5.17 9.80 -16.84
CA GLY A 109 3.93 9.97 -16.10
C GLY A 109 2.67 10.02 -16.98
N HIS A 110 2.81 10.25 -18.29
CA HIS A 110 1.70 10.32 -19.24
C HIS A 110 1.46 8.99 -19.99
N ASP A 111 2.26 7.95 -19.72
CA ASP A 111 1.99 6.60 -20.20
C ASP A 111 0.71 6.07 -19.51
N LEU A 112 -0.42 6.24 -20.19
CA LEU A 112 -1.73 5.84 -19.70
C LEU A 112 -1.79 4.34 -19.40
N GLN A 113 -1.10 3.51 -20.19
CA GLN A 113 -1.05 2.07 -19.95
C GLN A 113 -0.30 1.77 -18.65
N ALA A 114 0.85 2.42 -18.43
CA ALA A 114 1.60 2.24 -17.19
C ALA A 114 0.80 2.72 -15.96
N ARG A 115 0.08 3.84 -16.07
CA ARG A 115 -0.81 4.34 -15.01
C ARG A 115 -1.96 3.38 -14.71
N GLU A 116 -2.60 2.84 -15.74
CA GLU A 116 -3.71 1.89 -15.59
C GLU A 116 -3.24 0.58 -14.95
N GLN A 117 -2.09 0.06 -15.36
CA GLN A 117 -1.54 -1.16 -14.77
C GLN A 117 -1.08 -0.94 -13.32
N MET A 118 -0.60 0.25 -12.98
CA MET A 118 -0.33 0.64 -11.59
C MET A 118 -1.62 0.78 -10.76
N ALA A 119 -2.69 1.31 -11.34
CA ALA A 119 -4.00 1.39 -10.69
C ALA A 119 -4.60 0.00 -10.43
N PHE A 120 -4.40 -0.98 -11.33
CA PHE A 120 -4.74 -2.38 -11.03
C PHE A 120 -3.84 -2.97 -9.94
N GLY A 121 -2.53 -2.75 -10.04
CA GLY A 121 -1.55 -3.29 -9.09
C GLY A 121 -1.82 -2.84 -7.65
N GLN A 122 -2.08 -1.55 -7.44
CA GLN A 122 -2.38 -1.01 -6.11
C GLN A 122 -3.71 -1.55 -5.55
N TYR A 123 -4.73 -1.71 -6.40
CA TYR A 123 -6.05 -2.18 -5.97
C TYR A 123 -6.00 -3.66 -5.56
N LEU A 124 -5.29 -4.48 -6.33
CA LEU A 124 -5.02 -5.88 -6.00
C LEU A 124 -4.23 -6.01 -4.69
N ALA A 125 -3.23 -5.14 -4.48
CA ALA A 125 -2.53 -5.08 -3.20
C ALA A 125 -3.50 -4.73 -2.05
N GLY A 126 -4.40 -3.78 -2.27
CA GLY A 126 -5.54 -3.43 -1.40
C GLY A 126 -6.38 -4.63 -0.99
N MET A 127 -6.90 -5.37 -1.97
CA MET A 127 -7.69 -6.58 -1.72
C MET A 127 -6.92 -7.61 -0.89
N ALA A 128 -5.61 -7.74 -1.12
CA ALA A 128 -4.77 -8.65 -0.37
C ALA A 128 -4.61 -8.21 1.09
N PHE A 129 -4.16 -6.96 1.35
CA PHE A 129 -3.85 -6.54 2.71
C PHE A 129 -5.08 -6.24 3.56
N ASN A 130 -6.19 -5.80 2.95
CA ASN A 130 -7.44 -5.54 3.68
C ASN A 130 -8.00 -6.82 4.33
N SER A 131 -7.65 -7.99 3.79
CA SER A 131 -8.03 -9.30 4.34
C SER A 131 -6.90 -9.97 5.13
N ALA A 132 -5.66 -9.94 4.63
CA ALA A 132 -4.53 -10.64 5.25
C ALA A 132 -3.87 -9.85 6.39
N GLY A 133 -4.05 -8.53 6.44
CA GLY A 133 -3.28 -7.61 7.30
C GLY A 133 -1.90 -7.28 6.73
N LEU A 134 -1.18 -6.40 7.44
CA LEU A 134 0.16 -5.91 7.09
C LEU A 134 1.19 -6.29 8.16
N GLY A 135 2.46 -5.99 7.90
CA GLY A 135 3.59 -6.38 8.72
C GLY A 135 4.31 -5.22 9.39
N LEU A 136 5.58 -5.45 9.75
CA LEU A 136 6.40 -4.54 10.54
C LEU A 136 6.78 -3.26 9.79
N VAL A 137 6.71 -3.25 8.45
CA VAL A 137 6.97 -2.03 7.67
C VAL A 137 5.88 -0.99 7.96
N HIS A 138 4.63 -1.43 8.08
CA HIS A 138 3.49 -0.56 8.39
C HIS A 138 3.25 -0.35 9.89
N ALA A 139 3.91 -1.13 10.75
CA ALA A 139 3.79 -0.96 12.19
C ALA A 139 4.23 0.45 12.63
N PRO A 140 3.49 1.10 13.55
CA PRO A 140 3.94 2.35 14.15
C PRO A 140 5.29 2.13 14.84
N PRO A 141 6.20 3.13 14.82
CA PRO A 141 7.51 2.98 15.44
C PRO A 141 7.37 2.63 16.93
N ILE A 142 8.10 1.59 17.38
CA ILE A 142 8.16 1.12 18.78
C ILE A 142 8.98 2.09 19.67
N SER A 143 9.06 3.38 19.32
CA SER A 143 9.78 4.40 20.08
C SER A 143 9.26 5.79 19.74
N PRO A 144 9.33 6.77 20.67
CA PRO A 144 9.15 8.18 20.36
C PRO A 144 10.37 8.64 19.53
N ALA A 145 10.40 8.23 18.27
CA ALA A 145 11.38 8.75 17.34
C ALA A 145 10.99 10.21 17.07
N PRO A 146 11.94 11.17 17.15
CA PRO A 146 11.66 12.54 16.74
C PRO A 146 11.15 12.52 15.30
N PRO A 147 10.28 13.47 14.91
CA PRO A 147 9.78 13.55 13.55
C PRO A 147 10.99 13.62 12.61
N THR A 148 11.28 12.52 11.93
CA THR A 148 12.26 12.48 10.86
C THR A 148 11.65 13.26 9.71
N THR A 149 11.84 14.58 9.73
CA THR A 149 11.56 15.46 8.63
C THR A 149 12.45 15.03 7.47
N CYS A 150 11.85 14.63 6.35
CA CYS A 150 12.53 14.85 5.07
C CYS A 150 12.75 16.36 4.95
N ARG A 151 13.82 16.80 4.27
CA ARG A 151 14.25 18.21 4.11
C ARG A 151 13.21 19.16 3.49
N THR A 152 11.94 18.77 3.40
CA THR A 152 10.80 19.51 2.84
C THR A 152 9.77 19.96 3.88
N GLY A 153 10.02 19.80 5.19
CA GLY A 153 9.20 20.45 6.23
C GLY A 153 7.83 19.83 6.52
N TYR A 154 7.49 18.70 5.89
CA TYR A 154 6.29 17.91 6.19
C TYR A 154 6.66 16.56 6.81
N ALA A 155 5.77 16.02 7.67
CA ALA A 155 5.87 14.65 8.16
C ALA A 155 6.11 13.70 6.98
N THR A 156 7.10 12.79 7.09
CA THR A 156 7.34 11.80 6.03
C THR A 156 6.03 11.09 5.68
N PRO A 157 5.57 11.15 4.42
CA PRO A 157 4.42 10.36 3.96
C PRO A 157 4.65 8.89 4.32
N SER A 158 3.60 8.15 4.72
CA SER A 158 3.69 6.71 5.06
C SER A 158 4.50 5.94 4.01
N CYS A 159 4.14 6.20 2.77
CA CYS A 159 4.72 5.78 1.52
C CYS A 159 6.25 6.04 1.38
N CYS A 160 6.78 7.18 1.85
CA CYS A 160 8.24 7.43 1.90
C CYS A 160 8.98 6.64 2.99
N ARG A 161 8.26 6.18 4.02
CA ARG A 161 8.83 5.37 5.10
C ARG A 161 8.85 3.89 4.71
N SER A 162 7.77 3.40 4.08
CA SER A 162 7.64 2.03 3.57
C SER A 162 8.79 1.64 2.63
N SER A 163 9.15 2.52 1.69
CA SER A 163 10.23 2.27 0.73
C SER A 163 11.63 2.12 1.37
N LYS A 164 11.93 2.90 2.42
CA LYS A 164 13.22 2.87 3.12
C LYS A 164 13.36 1.67 4.06
N THR A 165 12.27 1.17 4.64
CA THR A 165 12.29 0.00 5.55
C THR A 165 12.28 -1.32 4.80
N LEU A 166 11.67 -1.39 3.60
CA LEU A 166 11.65 -2.60 2.77
C LEU A 166 13.08 -3.07 2.43
N THR A 167 13.96 -2.16 2.03
CA THR A 167 15.37 -2.46 1.69
C THR A 167 16.22 -2.84 2.92
N ALA A 168 15.91 -2.29 4.09
CA ALA A 168 16.70 -2.51 5.30
C ALA A 168 16.34 -3.80 6.06
N ARG A 169 15.16 -4.40 5.83
CA ARG A 169 14.60 -5.45 6.71
C ARG A 169 14.26 -6.78 6.04
N THR A 170 14.65 -7.03 4.80
CA THR A 170 14.52 -8.33 4.09
C THR A 170 15.39 -9.47 4.64
N ARG A 171 15.94 -9.35 5.86
CA ARG A 171 16.80 -10.36 6.52
C ARG A 171 16.05 -11.39 7.39
N TRP A 172 14.74 -11.57 7.22
CA TRP A 172 13.98 -12.57 7.98
C TRP A 172 13.97 -13.94 7.26
N ARG A 173 15.11 -14.65 7.35
CA ARG A 173 15.40 -15.95 6.70
C ARG A 173 15.04 -17.19 7.54
N ALA A 174 14.22 -17.07 8.57
CA ALA A 174 14.26 -18.04 9.68
C ALA A 174 13.32 -19.26 9.59
N LEU A 175 12.39 -19.39 8.63
CA LEU A 175 11.51 -20.57 8.54
C LEU A 175 11.38 -21.13 7.11
N PRO A 176 11.40 -22.47 6.90
CA PRO A 176 11.30 -23.08 5.56
C PRO A 176 10.05 -22.69 4.76
N ALA A 177 8.91 -22.51 5.45
CA ALA A 177 7.66 -22.07 4.82
C ALA A 177 7.79 -20.65 4.24
N TRP A 178 8.50 -19.76 4.93
CA TRP A 178 8.75 -18.39 4.48
C TRP A 178 9.73 -18.34 3.31
N ARG A 179 10.70 -19.25 3.25
CA ARG A 179 11.64 -19.33 2.11
C ARG A 179 10.93 -19.65 0.79
N ARG A 180 9.91 -20.50 0.81
CA ARG A 180 9.09 -20.79 -0.37
C ARG A 180 8.29 -19.57 -0.82
N ARG A 181 7.67 -18.86 0.14
CA ARG A 181 6.98 -17.59 -0.15
C ARG A 181 7.92 -16.54 -0.76
N TRP A 182 9.12 -16.36 -0.21
CA TRP A 182 10.11 -15.46 -0.80
C TRP A 182 10.54 -15.85 -2.23
N ALA A 183 10.63 -17.15 -2.54
CA ALA A 183 10.90 -17.59 -3.90
C ALA A 183 9.78 -17.21 -4.87
N SER A 184 8.51 -17.26 -4.43
CA SER A 184 7.37 -16.81 -5.23
C SER A 184 7.40 -15.31 -5.50
N ILE A 185 7.80 -14.48 -4.53
CA ILE A 185 7.98 -13.03 -4.73
C ILE A 185 9.06 -12.75 -5.77
N LEU A 186 10.19 -13.48 -5.73
CA LEU A 186 11.29 -13.27 -6.68
C LEU A 186 10.96 -13.79 -8.10
N ALA A 187 9.96 -14.67 -8.22
CA ALA A 187 9.51 -15.21 -9.49
C ALA A 187 8.38 -14.39 -10.13
N ALA A 188 7.78 -13.46 -9.37
CA ALA A 188 6.74 -12.53 -9.82
C ALA A 188 7.36 -11.20 -10.28
#